data_AF-A0A646KX03-F1
#
_entry.id   AF-A0A646KX03-F1
#
_cell.length_a   1.000
_cell.length_b   1.000
_cell.length_c   1.000
_cell.angle_alpha   90.00
_cell.angle_beta   90.00
_cell.angle_gamma   90.00
#
_symmetry.space_group_name_H-M   'P 1'
#
loop_
_entity.id
_entity.type
_entity.pdbx_description
1 polymer ?
#
loop_
_entity_poly.entity_id
_entity_poly.type
_entity_poly.pdbx_seq_one_letter_code
_entity_poly.pdbx_strand_id
1 'polypeptide(L)'
;MRSTERDNVVSNNRATPGAARLHLADGVPLLRPDEQVFEAMLDGWRNQQLARNLALSTINGRERKVRAFAAHADAFPWNWSSPLADEWFGDLRSVHGCGRSTLRGYQEAVRLFCDYTTDPAYEWAAECERRFGTHPIQVCHEWNTA
;
A
#
# COMPACT_ATOMS: atom_id res chain seq x y z
N MET A 1 -15.76 -49.06 -17.72
CA MET A 1 -16.92 -48.15 -17.83
C MET A 1 -17.00 -47.38 -16.51
N ARG A 2 -16.70 -46.07 -16.58
CA ARG A 2 -16.93 -44.96 -15.64
C ARG A 2 -17.34 -45.29 -14.19
N SER A 3 -16.58 -44.76 -13.22
CA SER A 3 -16.99 -43.52 -12.54
C SER A 3 -15.85 -42.96 -11.68
N THR A 4 -15.29 -41.84 -12.13
CA THR A 4 -14.46 -40.93 -11.33
C THR A 4 -15.38 -39.99 -10.57
N GLU A 5 -15.53 -40.20 -9.26
CA GLU A 5 -16.02 -39.14 -8.37
C GLU A 5 -14.89 -38.13 -8.17
N ARG A 6 -15.13 -36.92 -8.66
CA ARG A 6 -14.27 -35.76 -8.42
C ARG A 6 -14.69 -35.19 -7.07
N ASP A 7 -13.80 -35.31 -6.09
CA ASP A 7 -13.91 -34.53 -4.87
C ASP A 7 -13.76 -33.05 -5.21
N ASN A 8 -14.87 -32.34 -5.01
CA ASN A 8 -15.02 -30.92 -5.20
C ASN A 8 -14.29 -30.20 -4.06
N VAL A 9 -13.04 -29.78 -4.29
CA VAL A 9 -12.33 -28.88 -3.39
C VAL A 9 -13.01 -27.52 -3.45
N VAL A 10 -13.89 -27.26 -2.49
CA VAL A 10 -14.41 -25.92 -2.22
C VAL A 10 -13.22 -25.07 -1.80
N SER A 11 -12.68 -24.29 -2.75
CA SER A 11 -11.69 -23.25 -2.46
C SER A 11 -12.33 -22.25 -1.49
N ASN A 12 -11.90 -22.30 -0.24
CA ASN A 12 -12.34 -21.41 0.82
C ASN A 12 -11.80 -20.01 0.53
N ASN A 13 -12.54 -19.25 -0.28
CA ASN A 13 -12.21 -17.91 -0.78
C ASN A 13 -12.32 -16.84 0.34
N ARG A 14 -11.69 -17.05 1.49
CA ARG A 14 -11.57 -16.02 2.52
C ARG A 14 -10.50 -15.04 2.08
N ALA A 15 -10.92 -13.84 1.71
CA ALA A 15 -10.01 -12.75 1.39
C ALA A 15 -9.07 -12.44 2.55
N THR A 16 -7.79 -12.24 2.24
CA THR A 16 -6.79 -11.76 3.19
C THR A 16 -7.26 -10.42 3.76
N PRO A 17 -7.24 -10.19 5.09
CA PRO A 17 -7.58 -8.89 5.66
C PRO A 17 -6.79 -7.76 5.00
N GLY A 18 -7.50 -6.79 4.42
CA GLY A 18 -6.91 -5.71 3.65
C GLY A 18 -6.79 -5.95 2.14
N ALA A 19 -7.36 -7.01 1.58
CA ALA A 19 -7.42 -7.17 0.12
C ALA A 19 -8.35 -6.14 -0.54
N ALA A 20 -8.01 -5.65 -1.74
CA ALA A 20 -8.74 -4.59 -2.46
C ALA A 20 -10.25 -4.85 -2.56
N ARG A 21 -10.63 -6.09 -2.88
CA ARG A 21 -12.03 -6.55 -2.98
C ARG A 21 -12.87 -6.42 -1.71
N LEU A 22 -12.24 -6.27 -0.54
CA LEU A 22 -12.95 -6.02 0.72
C LEU A 22 -13.28 -4.55 0.94
N HIS A 23 -12.60 -3.64 0.24
CA HIS A 23 -12.70 -2.20 0.46
C HIS A 23 -13.36 -1.45 -0.70
N LEU A 24 -13.42 -2.05 -1.88
CA LEU A 24 -14.05 -1.44 -3.06
C LEU A 24 -15.30 -2.25 -3.44
N ALA A 25 -16.49 -1.68 -3.22
CA ALA A 25 -17.75 -2.26 -3.68
C ALA A 25 -17.93 -2.03 -5.19
N ASP A 26 -18.34 -3.05 -5.92
CA ASP A 26 -18.62 -2.95 -7.36
C ASP A 26 -19.88 -2.11 -7.64
N GLY A 27 -19.82 -1.25 -8.67
CA GLY A 27 -21.00 -0.67 -9.30
C GLY A 27 -21.39 0.77 -8.92
N VAL A 28 -20.63 1.46 -8.06
CA VAL A 28 -20.86 2.89 -7.77
C VAL A 28 -19.79 3.76 -8.44
N PRO A 29 -20.15 4.73 -9.31
CA PRO A 29 -19.21 5.71 -9.82
C PRO A 29 -18.61 6.53 -8.68
N LEU A 30 -17.29 6.43 -8.50
CA LEU A 30 -16.56 7.17 -7.49
C LEU A 30 -16.36 8.62 -7.96
N LEU A 31 -16.87 9.60 -7.21
CA LEU A 31 -16.73 11.04 -7.54
C LEU A 31 -15.26 11.54 -7.52
N ARG A 32 -14.35 10.77 -6.91
CA ARG A 32 -12.89 10.94 -6.92
C ARG A 32 -12.24 9.56 -6.77
N PRO A 33 -12.01 8.82 -7.85
CA PRO A 33 -11.58 7.43 -7.77
C PRO A 33 -10.19 7.31 -7.13
N ASP A 34 -9.29 8.25 -7.41
CA ASP A 34 -7.92 8.23 -6.89
C ASP A 34 -7.88 8.34 -5.36
N GLU A 35 -8.50 9.39 -4.80
CA GLU A 35 -8.57 9.58 -3.34
C GLU A 35 -9.22 8.37 -2.65
N GLN A 36 -10.32 7.85 -3.19
CA GLN A 36 -11.03 6.72 -2.58
C GLN A 36 -10.24 5.42 -2.61
N VAL A 37 -9.53 5.14 -3.70
CA VAL A 37 -8.67 3.95 -3.76
C VAL A 37 -7.49 4.10 -2.80
N PHE A 38 -6.91 5.29 -2.67
CA PHE A 38 -5.83 5.52 -1.71
C PHE A 38 -6.29 5.35 -0.26
N GLU A 39 -7.44 5.91 0.12
CA GLU A 39 -8.03 5.70 1.45
C GLU A 39 -8.32 4.21 1.70
N ALA A 40 -8.87 3.52 0.71
CA ALA A 40 -9.15 2.08 0.79
C ALA A 40 -7.88 1.24 0.98
N MET A 41 -6.76 1.61 0.34
CA MET A 41 -5.45 0.99 0.56
C MET A 41 -4.95 1.20 1.99
N LEU A 42 -5.09 2.41 2.54
CA LEU A 42 -4.66 2.72 3.91
C LEU A 42 -5.52 1.97 4.94
N ASP A 43 -6.83 1.89 4.74
CA ASP A 43 -7.73 1.09 5.57
C ASP A 43 -7.39 -0.41 5.53
N GLY A 44 -7.09 -0.92 4.34
CA GLY A 44 -6.66 -2.30 4.19
C GLY A 44 -5.32 -2.56 4.86
N TRP A 45 -4.37 -1.65 4.75
CA TRP A 45 -3.07 -1.76 5.41
C TRP A 45 -3.17 -1.66 6.92
N ARG A 46 -4.07 -0.81 7.43
CA ARG A 46 -4.45 -0.76 8.84
C ARG A 46 -4.95 -2.12 9.33
N ASN A 47 -5.87 -2.74 8.60
CA ASN A 47 -6.41 -4.06 8.93
C ASN A 47 -5.34 -5.17 8.90
N GLN A 48 -4.44 -5.14 7.92
CA GLN A 48 -3.30 -6.06 7.85
C GLN A 48 -2.40 -5.93 9.10
N GLN A 49 -2.09 -4.70 9.50
CA GLN A 49 -1.25 -4.46 10.66
C GLN A 49 -1.92 -4.84 11.98
N LEU A 50 -3.23 -4.61 12.11
CA LEU A 50 -4.03 -5.08 13.24
C LEU A 50 -4.02 -6.61 13.35
N ALA A 51 -4.16 -7.33 12.23
CA ALA A 51 -4.08 -8.78 12.19
C ALA A 51 -2.71 -9.33 12.62
N ARG A 52 -1.66 -8.50 12.56
CA ARG A 52 -0.30 -8.78 13.06
C ARG A 52 -0.06 -8.30 14.50
N ASN A 53 -1.12 -7.95 15.23
CA ASN A 53 -1.08 -7.48 16.62
C ASN A 53 -0.20 -6.24 16.85
N LEU A 54 -0.09 -5.34 15.85
CA LEU A 54 0.60 -4.06 16.04
C LEU A 54 -0.25 -3.10 16.86
N ALA A 55 0.41 -2.33 17.74
CA ALA A 55 -0.24 -1.27 18.51
C ALA A 55 -0.81 -0.17 17.59
N LEU A 56 -1.98 0.36 17.93
CA LEU A 56 -2.64 1.44 17.17
C LEU A 56 -1.76 2.68 17.00
N SER A 57 -0.93 3.02 17.98
CA SER A 57 0.02 4.13 17.89
C SER A 57 1.04 3.92 16.77
N THR A 58 1.56 2.70 16.63
CA THR A 58 2.48 2.33 15.54
C THR A 58 1.79 2.40 14.18
N ILE A 59 0.56 1.89 14.09
CA ILE A 59 -0.23 1.88 12.85
C ILE A 59 -0.52 3.30 12.40
N ASN A 60 -1.08 4.14 13.28
CA ASN A 60 -1.40 5.54 12.99
C ASN A 60 -0.11 6.33 12.64
N GLY A 61 0.99 6.04 13.32
CA GLY A 61 2.29 6.67 13.04
C GLY A 61 2.84 6.31 11.67
N ARG A 62 2.63 5.08 11.20
CA ARG A 62 3.01 4.63 9.85
C ARG A 62 2.11 5.23 8.78
N GLU A 63 0.79 5.22 8.99
CA GLU A 63 -0.18 5.82 8.06
C GLU A 63 0.10 7.32 7.85
N ARG A 64 0.37 8.07 8.92
CA ARG A 64 0.71 9.50 8.83
C ARG A 64 1.93 9.76 7.94
N LYS A 65 2.92 8.88 7.96
CA LYS A 65 4.14 9.01 7.16
C LYS A 65 3.89 8.72 5.69
N VAL A 66 3.07 7.70 5.38
CA VAL A 66 2.65 7.38 4.01
C VAL A 66 1.84 8.53 3.41
N ARG A 67 0.90 9.11 4.18
CA ARG A 67 0.16 10.31 3.77
C ARG A 67 1.08 11.52 3.54
N ALA A 68 2.09 11.71 4.39
CA ALA A 68 3.07 12.77 4.20
C ALA A 68 3.87 12.60 2.90
N PHE A 69 4.21 11.34 2.53
CA PHE A 69 4.86 11.07 1.25
C PHE A 69 3.92 11.39 0.07
N ALA A 70 2.69 10.89 0.11
CA ALA A 70 1.69 11.14 -0.92
C ALA A 70 1.48 12.64 -1.17
N ALA A 71 1.39 13.42 -0.08
CA ALA A 71 1.23 14.87 -0.14
C ALA A 71 2.46 15.59 -0.69
N HIS A 72 3.68 15.12 -0.38
CA HIS A 72 4.90 15.70 -0.93
C HIS A 72 5.08 15.35 -2.41
N ALA A 73 4.81 14.10 -2.78
CA ALA A 73 4.92 13.63 -4.16
C ALA A 73 3.84 14.20 -5.09
N ASP A 74 2.79 14.82 -4.53
CA ASP A 74 1.57 15.25 -5.24
C ASP A 74 1.03 14.15 -6.18
N ALA A 75 1.11 12.90 -5.69
CA ALA A 75 0.85 11.72 -6.48
C ALA A 75 0.36 10.57 -5.60
N PHE A 76 -0.43 9.69 -6.21
CA PHE A 76 -0.94 8.48 -5.58
C PHE A 76 0.01 7.28 -5.78
N PRO A 77 -0.14 6.20 -4.98
CA PRO A 77 0.83 5.10 -4.94
C PRO A 77 1.19 4.45 -6.28
N TRP A 78 0.24 4.41 -7.22
CA TRP A 78 0.45 3.84 -8.57
C TRP A 78 1.22 4.74 -9.53
N ASN A 79 1.53 5.98 -9.13
CA ASN A 79 2.37 6.93 -9.86
C ASN A 79 3.70 7.23 -9.13
N TRP A 80 3.95 6.60 -7.99
CA TRP A 80 5.20 6.81 -7.27
C TRP A 80 6.38 6.18 -8.01
N SER A 81 7.55 6.79 -7.83
CA SER A 81 8.80 6.33 -8.43
C SER A 81 9.95 6.51 -7.44
N SER A 82 11.06 5.78 -7.66
CA SER A 82 12.24 5.90 -6.82
C SER A 82 12.81 7.33 -6.80
N PRO A 83 12.87 8.08 -7.93
CA PRO A 83 13.27 9.49 -7.90
C PRO A 83 12.41 10.39 -7.00
N LEU A 84 11.08 10.20 -6.98
CA LEU A 84 10.19 10.93 -6.06
C LEU A 84 10.51 10.63 -4.59
N ALA A 85 10.85 9.37 -4.29
CA ALA A 85 11.27 8.98 -2.95
C ALA A 85 12.64 9.59 -2.57
N ASP A 86 13.60 9.60 -3.50
CA ASP A 86 14.94 10.18 -3.30
C ASP A 86 14.87 11.68 -2.97
N GLU A 87 14.10 12.42 -3.76
CA GLU A 87 13.85 13.85 -3.58
C GLU A 87 13.30 14.11 -2.18
N TRP A 88 12.24 13.38 -1.80
CA TRP A 88 11.63 13.56 -0.49
C TRP A 88 12.57 13.19 0.67
N PHE A 89 13.33 12.11 0.56
CA PHE A 89 14.30 11.73 1.59
C PHE A 89 15.44 12.75 1.72
N GLY A 90 15.83 13.36 0.60
CA GLY A 90 16.71 14.52 0.55
C GLY A 90 16.14 15.67 1.36
N ASP A 91 14.92 16.10 1.03
CA ASP A 91 14.22 17.23 1.65
C ASP A 91 13.95 17.03 3.15
N LEU A 92 13.57 15.83 3.56
CA LEU A 92 13.41 15.50 4.98
C LEU A 92 14.70 15.80 5.76
N ARG A 93 15.86 15.57 5.17
CA ARG A 93 17.16 15.85 5.80
C ARG A 93 17.59 17.30 5.64
N SER A 94 17.54 17.85 4.42
CA SER A 94 18.14 19.15 4.08
C SER A 94 17.24 20.33 4.43
N VAL A 95 15.93 20.21 4.19
CA VAL A 95 14.94 21.27 4.39
C VAL A 95 14.31 21.16 5.78
N HIS A 96 13.90 19.96 6.16
CA HIS A 96 13.18 19.74 7.42
C HIS A 96 14.09 19.39 8.61
N GLY A 97 15.39 19.20 8.39
CA GLY A 97 16.36 18.92 9.45
C GLY A 97 16.06 17.63 10.23
N CYS A 98 15.39 16.65 9.61
CA CYS A 98 15.01 15.42 10.30
C CYS A 98 16.24 14.64 10.75
N GLY A 99 16.24 14.24 12.03
CA GLY A 99 17.24 13.33 12.56
C GLY A 99 17.22 11.96 11.84
N ARG A 100 18.35 11.25 11.89
CA ARG A 100 18.53 9.97 11.17
C ARG A 100 17.48 8.92 11.52
N SER A 101 17.08 8.82 12.79
CA SER A 101 16.03 7.89 13.24
C SER A 101 14.65 8.26 12.67
N THR A 102 14.33 9.54 12.61
CA THR A 102 13.07 10.03 12.04
C THR A 102 13.00 9.74 10.55
N LEU A 103 14.07 10.05 9.79
CA LEU A 103 14.16 9.76 8.36
C LEU A 103 13.96 8.26 8.08
N ARG A 104 14.67 7.39 8.80
CA ARG A 104 14.48 5.93 8.68
C ARG A 104 13.06 5.51 8.97
N GLY A 105 12.44 6.12 9.98
CA GLY A 105 11.05 5.88 10.31
C GLY A 105 10.09 6.21 9.16
N TYR A 106 10.38 7.23 8.34
CA TYR A 106 9.63 7.56 7.11
C TYR A 106 9.91 6.54 6.00
N GLN A 107 11.18 6.26 5.72
CA GLN A 107 11.62 5.29 4.70
C GLN A 107 11.00 3.90 4.94
N GLU A 108 11.04 3.42 6.18
CA GLU A 108 10.47 2.12 6.56
C GLU A 108 8.95 2.09 6.38
N ALA A 109 8.24 3.16 6.76
CA ALA A 109 6.79 3.21 6.60
C ALA A 109 6.36 3.16 5.13
N VAL A 110 7.05 3.91 4.25
CA VAL A 110 6.79 3.86 2.80
C VAL A 110 7.15 2.49 2.24
N ARG A 111 8.31 1.93 2.60
CA ARG A 111 8.72 0.60 2.13
C ARG A 111 7.69 -0.47 2.46
N LEU A 112 7.23 -0.52 3.71
CA LEU A 112 6.24 -1.50 4.19
C LEU A 112 4.87 -1.33 3.53
N PHE A 113 4.48 -0.09 3.22
CA PHE A 113 3.25 0.18 2.49
C PHE A 113 3.37 -0.29 1.03
N CYS A 114 4.47 0.04 0.36
CA CYS A 114 4.75 -0.48 -0.99
C CYS A 114 4.73 -2.01 -1.00
N ASP A 115 5.44 -2.67 -0.08
CA ASP A 115 5.46 -4.14 0.03
C ASP A 115 4.03 -4.70 0.11
N TYR A 116 3.18 -4.10 0.95
CA TYR A 116 1.77 -4.48 1.07
C TYR A 116 0.97 -4.28 -0.22
N THR A 117 1.10 -3.12 -0.89
CA THR A 117 0.34 -2.83 -2.12
C THR A 117 0.82 -3.61 -3.34
N THR A 118 2.08 -4.05 -3.34
CA THR A 118 2.66 -4.87 -4.41
C THR A 118 2.45 -6.36 -4.22
N ASP A 119 2.10 -6.81 -3.02
CA ASP A 119 1.89 -8.22 -2.72
C ASP A 119 0.61 -8.73 -3.41
N PRO A 120 0.71 -9.74 -4.32
CA PRO A 120 -0.43 -10.28 -5.06
C PRO A 120 -1.56 -10.79 -4.17
N ALA A 121 -1.28 -11.17 -2.91
CA ALA A 121 -2.29 -11.65 -1.98
C ALA A 121 -3.34 -10.58 -1.58
N TYR A 122 -3.06 -9.29 -1.84
CA TYR A 122 -3.96 -8.17 -1.57
C TYR A 122 -4.57 -7.54 -2.82
N GLU A 123 -4.09 -7.92 -4.01
CA GLU A 123 -4.66 -7.58 -5.32
C GLU A 123 -4.66 -6.07 -5.68
N TRP A 124 -4.00 -5.22 -4.88
CA TRP A 124 -3.95 -3.76 -5.12
C TRP A 124 -3.28 -3.37 -6.43
N ALA A 125 -2.19 -4.05 -6.81
CA ALA A 125 -1.53 -3.80 -8.09
C ALA A 125 -2.45 -4.05 -9.28
N ALA A 126 -3.15 -5.18 -9.30
CA ALA A 126 -4.11 -5.51 -10.36
C ALA A 126 -5.29 -4.51 -10.39
N GLU A 127 -5.74 -4.08 -9.20
CA GLU A 127 -6.82 -3.13 -9.08
C GLU A 127 -6.47 -1.74 -9.61
N CYS A 128 -5.27 -1.25 -9.30
CA CYS A 128 -4.77 0.01 -9.85
C CYS A 128 -4.55 -0.08 -11.35
N GLU A 129 -3.98 -1.17 -11.84
CA GLU A 129 -3.74 -1.35 -13.28
C GLU A 129 -5.06 -1.24 -14.05
N ARG A 130 -6.10 -1.90 -13.55
CA ARG A 130 -7.45 -1.87 -14.13
C ARG A 130 -8.11 -0.49 -14.10
N ARG A 131 -7.87 0.31 -13.06
CA ARG A 131 -8.53 1.62 -12.85
C ARG A 131 -7.75 2.78 -13.46
N PHE A 132 -6.43 2.75 -13.39
CA PHE A 132 -5.54 3.87 -13.65
C PHE A 132 -4.50 3.58 -14.74
N GLY A 133 -4.40 2.35 -15.23
CA GLY A 133 -3.44 1.95 -16.27
C GLY A 133 -1.99 1.87 -15.79
N THR A 134 -1.78 1.82 -14.48
CA THR A 134 -0.49 1.66 -13.81
C THR A 134 -0.72 1.07 -12.42
N HIS A 135 0.35 0.67 -11.73
CA HIS A 135 0.28 -0.04 -10.45
C HIS A 135 1.33 0.46 -9.45
N PRO A 136 1.11 0.28 -8.14
CA PRO A 136 2.11 0.56 -7.13
C PRO A 136 3.37 -0.29 -7.35
N ILE A 137 4.52 0.29 -7.08
CA ILE A 137 5.83 -0.38 -7.10
C ILE A 137 6.58 -0.13 -5.78
N GLN A 138 7.61 -0.93 -5.52
CA GLN A 138 8.55 -0.61 -4.45
C GLN A 138 9.42 0.57 -4.89
N VAL A 139 9.42 1.65 -4.11
CA VAL A 139 10.22 2.87 -4.36
C VAL A 139 11.37 3.04 -3.37
N CYS A 140 11.35 2.29 -2.26
CA CYS A 140 12.41 2.26 -1.26
C CYS A 140 13.36 1.08 -1.52
N HIS A 141 14.53 1.37 -2.05
CA HIS A 141 15.58 0.41 -2.36
C HIS A 141 16.82 0.61 -1.47
N GLU A 142 17.74 -0.36 -1.52
CA GLU A 142 19.00 -0.29 -0.76
C GLU A 142 19.85 0.92 -1.11
N TRP A 143 19.72 1.43 -2.34
CA TRP A 143 20.52 2.55 -2.84
C TRP A 143 19.93 3.93 -2.49
N ASN A 144 18.67 4.05 -2.06
CA ASN A 144 18.06 5.32 -1.64
C ASN A 144 17.58 5.37 -0.18
N THR A 145 17.74 4.27 0.57
CA THR A 145 17.43 4.22 2.00
C THR A 145 18.71 4.13 2.84
N ALA A 146 18.66 4.58 4.11
CA ALA A 146 19.85 4.92 4.91
C ALA A 146 20.08 4.09 6.18
#